data_AF-A0A847P2I1-F1
#
_entry.id   AF-A0A847P2I1-F1
#
_cell.length_a   1.000
_cell.length_b   1.000
_cell.length_c   1.000
_cell.angle_alpha   90.00
_cell.angle_beta   90.00
_cell.angle_gamma   90.00
#
_symmetry.space_group_name_H-M   'P 1'
#
loop_
_entity.id
_entity.type
_entity.pdbx_description
1 polymer ?
#
loop_
_entity_poly.entity_id
_entity_poly.type
_entity_poly.pdbx_seq_one_letter_code
_entity_poly.pdbx_strand_id
1 'polypeptide(L)'
;MKLKTMQANDKILIQQLTVVLTGQLEHYREMRDLVRKMLSRVILSRGDLSGVIPCLEKKKKLLDTIESERQESSDLFIQWQNRKASIKEDAAVTVLNSILDQTEATIREFLDEEEQLKRYIEKNITKECSSTAS
;
A
#
# COMPACT_ATOMS: atom_id res chain seq x y z
N MET A 1 18.65 -23.50 17.60
CA MET A 1 17.86 -22.48 18.34
C MET A 1 16.70 -23.17 19.04
N LYS A 2 16.44 -22.90 20.33
CA LYS A 2 15.25 -23.42 21.03
C LYS A 2 14.14 -22.38 20.92
N LEU A 3 13.02 -22.75 20.28
CA LEU A 3 11.81 -21.93 20.24
C LEU A 3 11.23 -21.80 21.66
N LYS A 4 10.78 -20.59 22.01
CA LYS A 4 10.15 -20.31 23.30
C LYS A 4 8.66 -20.11 23.12
N THR A 5 7.90 -20.49 24.15
CA THR A 5 6.49 -20.12 24.27
C THR A 5 6.37 -18.60 24.34
N MET A 6 5.40 -18.05 23.62
CA MET A 6 5.17 -16.62 23.50
C MET A 6 4.89 -15.96 24.87
N GLN A 7 5.63 -14.90 25.20
CA GLN A 7 5.46 -14.16 26.44
C GLN A 7 4.30 -13.16 26.34
N ALA A 8 3.82 -12.64 27.48
CA ALA A 8 2.75 -11.63 27.49
C ALA A 8 3.11 -10.38 26.68
N ASN A 9 4.37 -9.93 26.76
CA ASN A 9 4.85 -8.77 26.00
C ASN A 9 4.88 -9.03 24.49
N ASP A 10 5.13 -10.27 24.07
CA ASP A 10 5.11 -10.64 22.65
C ASP A 10 3.67 -10.62 22.10
N LYS A 11 2.70 -11.05 22.91
CA LYS A 11 1.27 -10.96 22.56
C LYS A 11 0.82 -9.50 22.37
N ILE A 12 1.21 -8.60 23.28
CA ILE A 12 0.89 -7.17 23.19
C ILE A 12 1.51 -6.58 21.92
N LEU A 13 2.79 -6.87 21.66
CA LEU A 13 3.49 -6.42 20.47
C LEU A 13 2.79 -6.87 19.17
N ILE A 14 2.45 -8.16 19.07
CA ILE A 14 1.75 -8.71 17.90
C ILE A 14 0.38 -8.06 17.72
N GLN A 15 -0.37 -7.84 18.80
CA GLN A 15 -1.67 -7.16 18.74
C GLN A 15 -1.53 -5.72 18.23
N GLN A 16 -0.57 -4.96 18.76
CA GLN A 16 -0.32 -3.58 18.32
C GLN A 16 0.08 -3.53 16.84
N LEU A 17 1.00 -4.39 16.41
CA LEU A 17 1.41 -4.49 15.00
C LEU A 17 0.25 -4.90 14.10
N THR A 18 -0.58 -5.83 14.54
CA THR A 18 -1.77 -6.26 13.80
C THR A 18 -2.72 -5.09 13.54
N VAL A 19 -2.97 -4.26 14.57
CA VAL A 19 -3.83 -3.08 14.43
C VAL A 19 -3.22 -2.08 13.44
N VAL A 20 -1.95 -1.73 13.60
CA VAL A 20 -1.28 -0.77 12.71
C VAL A 20 -1.26 -1.26 11.26
N LEU A 21 -0.86 -2.52 11.04
CA LEU A 21 -0.76 -3.08 9.70
C LEU A 21 -2.13 -3.26 9.03
N THR A 22 -3.19 -3.52 9.80
CA THR A 22 -4.55 -3.54 9.26
C THR A 22 -4.96 -2.16 8.77
N GLY A 23 -4.66 -1.10 9.55
CA GLY A 23 -4.89 0.28 9.10
C GLY A 23 -4.12 0.63 7.83
N GLN A 24 -2.82 0.33 7.81
CA GLN A 24 -1.98 0.55 6.62
C GLN A 24 -2.48 -0.22 5.40
N LEU A 25 -2.92 -1.47 5.56
CA LEU A 25 -3.48 -2.28 4.49
C LEU A 25 -4.71 -1.60 3.86
N GLU A 26 -5.61 -1.05 4.66
CA GLU A 26 -6.77 -0.32 4.14
C GLU A 26 -6.36 0.93 3.36
N HIS A 27 -5.36 1.68 3.82
CA HIS A 27 -4.84 2.83 3.07
C HIS A 27 -4.23 2.40 1.72
N TYR A 28 -3.49 1.30 1.68
CA TYR A 28 -2.95 0.75 0.42
C TYR A 28 -4.07 0.29 -0.52
N ARG A 29 -5.13 -0.34 -0.01
CA ARG A 29 -6.31 -0.72 -0.79
C ARG A 29 -6.99 0.52 -1.38
N GLU A 30 -7.15 1.56 -0.56
CA GLU A 30 -7.73 2.82 -1.00
C GLU A 30 -6.88 3.49 -2.07
N MET A 31 -5.55 3.49 -1.93
CA MET A 31 -4.65 4.01 -2.97
C MET A 31 -4.77 3.24 -4.29
N ARG A 32 -4.81 1.90 -4.26
CA ARG A 32 -5.02 1.07 -5.45
C ARG A 32 -6.33 1.44 -6.14
N ASP A 33 -7.42 1.51 -5.39
CA ASP A 33 -8.75 1.81 -5.94
C ASP A 33 -8.83 3.24 -6.50
N LEU A 34 -8.11 4.17 -5.89
CA LEU A 34 -7.99 5.55 -6.37
C LEU A 34 -7.25 5.61 -7.72
N VAL A 35 -6.19 4.83 -7.91
CA VAL A 35 -5.47 4.73 -9.19
C VAL A 35 -6.35 4.11 -10.28
N ARG A 36 -7.06 3.02 -9.98
CA ARG A 36 -8.05 2.42 -10.90
C ARG A 36 -9.12 3.42 -11.34
N LYS A 37 -9.61 4.22 -10.39
CA LYS A 37 -10.59 5.28 -10.65
C LYS A 37 -10.01 6.38 -11.53
N MET A 38 -8.75 6.77 -11.32
CA MET A 38 -8.05 7.71 -12.20
C MET A 38 -7.95 7.16 -13.61
N LEU A 39 -7.46 5.93 -13.78
CA LEU A 39 -7.36 5.29 -15.10
C LEU A 39 -8.70 5.26 -15.82
N SER A 40 -9.76 4.80 -15.14
CA SER A 40 -11.12 4.76 -15.69
C SER A 40 -11.58 6.15 -16.15
N ARG A 41 -11.29 7.20 -15.36
CA ARG A 41 -11.64 8.58 -15.73
C ARG A 41 -10.89 9.05 -16.97
N VAL A 42 -9.57 8.83 -17.03
CA VAL A 42 -8.77 9.24 -18.20
C VAL A 42 -9.19 8.50 -19.46
N ILE A 43 -9.59 7.22 -19.35
CA ILE A 43 -10.14 6.45 -20.47
C ILE A 43 -11.45 7.08 -20.96
N LEU A 44 -12.41 7.30 -20.05
CA LEU A 44 -13.74 7.83 -20.39
C LEU A 44 -13.68 9.28 -20.90
N SER A 45 -12.76 10.08 -20.37
CA SER A 45 -12.53 11.46 -20.77
C SER A 45 -11.65 11.58 -22.02
N ARG A 46 -11.26 10.46 -22.64
CA ARG A 46 -10.40 10.39 -23.84
C ARG A 46 -9.06 11.12 -23.67
N GLY A 47 -8.50 11.11 -22.46
CA GLY A 47 -7.21 11.72 -22.17
C GLY A 47 -7.29 13.03 -21.37
N ASP A 48 -8.47 13.62 -21.17
CA ASP A 48 -8.59 14.81 -20.32
C ASP A 48 -8.28 14.49 -18.84
N LEU A 49 -7.25 15.15 -18.32
CA LEU A 49 -6.70 14.94 -16.97
C LEU A 49 -7.33 15.86 -15.92
N SER A 50 -8.18 16.83 -16.29
CA SER A 50 -8.80 17.76 -15.34
C SER A 50 -9.57 17.03 -14.22
N GLY A 51 -10.26 15.94 -14.58
CA GLY A 51 -11.04 15.12 -13.67
C GLY A 51 -10.24 14.19 -12.74
N VAL A 52 -8.91 14.09 -12.89
CA VAL A 52 -8.05 13.26 -12.01
C VAL A 52 -7.30 14.05 -10.94
N ILE A 53 -7.22 15.38 -11.04
CA ILE A 53 -6.53 16.23 -10.06
C ILE A 53 -6.98 15.96 -8.61
N PRO A 54 -8.29 15.88 -8.30
CA PRO A 54 -8.74 15.60 -6.92
C PRO A 54 -8.30 14.21 -6.43
N CYS A 55 -8.13 13.25 -7.34
CA CYS A 55 -7.65 11.92 -7.00
C CYS A 55 -6.15 11.93 -6.71
N LEU A 56 -5.35 12.75 -7.41
CA LEU A 56 -3.93 12.93 -7.11
C LEU A 56 -3.71 13.58 -5.74
N GLU A 57 -4.50 14.60 -5.40
CA GLU A 57 -4.44 15.23 -4.07
C GLU A 57 -4.78 14.25 -2.95
N LYS A 58 -5.82 13.43 -3.15
CA LYS A 58 -6.19 12.39 -2.19
C LYS A 58 -5.11 11.32 -2.08
N LYS A 59 -4.48 10.91 -3.19
CA LYS A 59 -3.35 9.97 -3.19
C LYS A 59 -2.18 10.52 -2.39
N LYS A 60 -1.85 11.80 -2.56
CA LYS A 60 -0.79 12.46 -1.78
C LYS A 60 -1.06 12.38 -0.28
N LYS A 61 -2.29 12.72 0.16
CA LYS A 61 -2.68 12.63 1.58
C LYS A 61 -2.54 11.20 2.13
N LEU A 62 -2.95 10.19 1.36
CA LEU A 62 -2.80 8.79 1.78
C LEU A 62 -1.33 8.38 1.92
N LEU A 63 -0.46 8.81 1.02
CA LEU A 63 0.98 8.58 1.12
C LEU A 63 1.56 9.24 2.38
N ASP A 64 1.21 10.49 2.65
CA ASP A 64 1.66 11.22 3.85
C ASP A 64 1.18 10.50 5.14
N THR A 65 -0.06 10.01 5.17
CA THR A 65 -0.60 9.23 6.30
C THR A 65 0.16 7.92 6.49
N ILE A 66 0.39 7.15 5.43
CA ILE A 66 1.13 5.89 5.49
C ILE A 66 2.56 6.13 5.98
N GLU A 67 3.21 7.20 5.52
CA GLU A 67 4.57 7.55 5.94
C GLU A 67 4.60 7.89 7.44
N SER A 68 3.65 8.69 7.93
CA SER A 68 3.54 8.99 9.38
C SER A 68 3.33 7.73 10.20
N GLU A 69 2.38 6.87 9.82
CA GLU A 69 2.10 5.62 10.54
C GLU A 69 3.31 4.67 10.54
N ARG A 70 4.06 4.60 9.43
CA ARG A 70 5.30 3.80 9.36
C ARG A 70 6.39 4.36 10.26
N GLN A 71 6.51 5.68 10.36
CA GLN A 71 7.46 6.32 11.24
C GLN A 71 7.12 6.07 12.72
N GLU A 72 5.85 6.25 13.09
CA GLU A 72 5.33 6.04 14.45
C GLU A 72 5.44 4.56 14.90
N SER A 73 5.30 3.62 13.98
CA SER A 73 5.35 2.18 14.28
C SER A 73 6.72 1.55 14.10
N SER A 74 7.74 2.30 13.68
CA SER A 74 9.08 1.79 13.36
C SER A 74 9.71 0.97 14.50
N ASP A 75 9.59 1.45 15.74
CA ASP A 75 10.10 0.76 16.94
C ASP A 75 9.40 -0.58 17.18
N LEU A 76 8.09 -0.67 16.91
CA LEU A 76 7.34 -1.93 17.03
C LEU A 76 7.86 -2.96 16.02
N PHE A 77 8.14 -2.53 14.79
CA PHE A 77 8.71 -3.40 13.76
C PHE A 77 10.12 -3.90 14.14
N ILE A 78 10.97 -3.02 14.65
CA ILE A 78 12.32 -3.41 15.11
C ILE A 78 12.21 -4.45 16.23
N GLN A 79 11.34 -4.23 17.21
CA GLN A 79 11.09 -5.19 18.28
C GLN A 79 10.59 -6.54 17.75
N TRP A 80 9.70 -6.53 16.76
CA TRP A 80 9.20 -7.76 16.16
C TRP A 80 10.27 -8.52 15.39
N GLN A 81 11.06 -7.84 14.56
CA GLN A 81 12.16 -8.47 13.80
C GLN A 81 13.17 -9.15 14.71
N ASN A 82 13.48 -8.54 15.87
CA ASN A 82 14.41 -9.09 16.85
C ASN A 82 13.87 -10.33 17.57
N ARG A 83 12.54 -10.47 17.67
CA ARG A 83 11.90 -11.53 18.48
C ARG A 83 11.31 -12.67 17.67
N LYS A 84 10.84 -12.41 16.44
CA LYS A 84 10.04 -13.36 15.64
C LYS A 84 10.69 -14.73 15.44
N ALA A 85 12.02 -14.79 15.29
CA ALA A 85 12.75 -16.05 15.08
C ALA A 85 12.81 -16.95 16.33
N SER A 86 12.50 -16.38 17.51
CA SER A 86 12.55 -17.08 18.79
C SER A 86 11.18 -17.53 19.31
N ILE A 87 10.11 -17.05 18.69
CA ILE A 87 8.72 -17.32 19.07
C ILE A 87 8.25 -18.55 18.31
N LYS A 88 7.71 -19.53 19.04
CA LYS A 88 7.04 -20.69 18.41
C LYS A 88 5.82 -20.20 17.61
N GLU A 89 5.57 -20.79 16.46
CA GLU A 89 4.40 -20.49 15.64
C GLU A 89 3.10 -20.60 16.47
N ASP A 90 2.32 -19.52 16.42
CA ASP A 90 1.10 -19.28 17.20
C ASP A 90 0.07 -18.62 16.27
N ALA A 91 -1.22 -18.82 16.54
CA ALA A 91 -2.30 -18.29 15.72
C ALA A 91 -2.20 -16.75 15.52
N ALA A 92 -1.76 -16.01 16.54
CA ALA A 92 -1.57 -14.56 16.44
C ALA A 92 -0.44 -14.18 15.47
N VAL A 93 0.64 -14.98 15.45
CA VAL A 93 1.75 -14.81 14.49
C VAL A 93 1.29 -15.11 13.07
N THR A 94 0.48 -16.16 12.88
CA THR A 94 -0.10 -16.51 11.58
C THR A 94 -1.00 -15.39 11.05
N VAL A 95 -1.84 -14.78 11.89
CA VAL A 95 -2.68 -13.64 11.51
C VAL A 95 -1.82 -12.45 11.08
N LEU A 96 -0.81 -12.09 11.87
CA LEU A 96 0.11 -11.00 11.55
C LEU A 96 0.83 -11.23 10.21
N ASN A 97 1.32 -12.45 9.97
CA ASN A 97 1.97 -12.80 8.70
C ASN A 97 0.99 -12.71 7.53
N SER A 98 -0.25 -13.18 7.69
CA SER A 98 -1.27 -13.06 6.64
C SER A 98 -1.57 -11.60 6.27
N ILE A 99 -1.57 -10.69 7.26
CA ILE A 99 -1.75 -9.25 6.98
C ILE A 99 -0.55 -8.68 6.23
N LEU A 100 0.68 -9.06 6.61
CA LEU A 100 1.89 -8.65 5.89
C LEU A 100 1.85 -9.11 4.43
N ASP A 101 1.47 -10.37 4.18
CA ASP A 101 1.36 -10.92 2.83
C ASP A 101 0.29 -10.18 2.01
N GLN A 102 -0.86 -9.88 2.62
CA GLN A 102 -1.92 -9.07 1.98
C GLN A 102 -1.47 -7.65 1.68
N THR A 103 -0.72 -7.02 2.59
CA THR A 103 -0.15 -5.68 2.38
C THR A 103 0.84 -5.68 1.24
N GLU A 104 1.75 -6.66 1.18
CA GLU A 104 2.69 -6.80 0.07
C GLU A 104 1.96 -7.00 -1.27
N ALA A 105 0.98 -7.90 -1.32
CA ALA A 105 0.18 -8.13 -2.52
C ALA A 105 -0.55 -6.85 -2.97
N THR A 106 -1.18 -6.13 -2.04
CA THR A 106 -1.89 -4.88 -2.33
C THR A 106 -0.94 -3.79 -2.84
N ILE A 107 0.26 -3.68 -2.29
CA ILE A 107 1.28 -2.74 -2.78
C ILE A 107 1.69 -3.09 -4.21
N ARG A 108 1.93 -4.37 -4.51
CA ARG A 108 2.29 -4.80 -5.88
C ARG A 108 1.17 -4.49 -6.87
N GLU A 109 -0.08 -4.75 -6.50
CA GLU A 109 -1.25 -4.40 -7.33
C GLU A 109 -1.34 -2.89 -7.55
N PHE A 110 -1.16 -2.08 -6.51
CA PHE A 110 -1.14 -0.61 -6.62
C PHE A 110 -0.08 -0.14 -7.63
N LEU A 111 1.15 -0.68 -7.54
CA LEU A 111 2.25 -0.30 -8.44
C LEU A 111 1.96 -0.70 -9.89
N ASP A 112 1.35 -1.86 -10.12
CA ASP A 112 0.95 -2.29 -11.47
C ASP A 112 -0.12 -1.37 -12.07
N GLU A 113 -1.15 -1.02 -11.29
CA GLU A 113 -2.19 -0.08 -11.70
C GLU A 113 -1.62 1.32 -11.98
N GLU A 114 -0.63 1.75 -11.20
CA GLU A 114 0.05 3.03 -11.41
C GLU A 114 0.85 3.03 -12.72
N GLU A 115 1.56 1.95 -13.01
CA GLU A 115 2.28 1.76 -14.26
C GLU A 115 1.32 1.70 -15.46
N GLN A 116 0.16 1.06 -15.33
CA GLN A 116 -0.89 1.07 -16.35
C GLN A 116 -1.42 2.50 -16.61
N LEU A 117 -1.71 3.26 -15.56
CA LEU A 117 -2.13 4.66 -15.66
C LEU A 117 -1.07 5.50 -16.37
N LYS A 118 0.19 5.38 -15.98
CA LYS A 118 1.31 6.09 -16.58
C LYS A 118 1.41 5.81 -18.07
N ARG A 119 1.43 4.54 -18.48
CA ARG A 119 1.50 4.13 -19.89
C ARG A 119 0.33 4.66 -20.71
N TYR A 120 -0.88 4.68 -20.13
CA TYR A 120 -2.05 5.22 -20.81
C TYR A 120 -1.92 6.73 -21.05
N ILE A 121 -1.50 7.48 -20.04
CA ILE A 121 -1.30 8.94 -20.17
C ILE A 121 -0.21 9.24 -21.21
N GLU A 122 0.96 8.60 -21.11
CA GLU A 122 2.09 8.80 -22.04
C GLU A 122 1.69 8.52 -23.50
N LYS A 123 0.94 7.43 -23.75
CA LYS A 123 0.45 7.09 -25.09
C LYS A 123 -0.50 8.14 -25.67
N ASN A 124 -1.38 8.72 -24.85
CA ASN A 124 -2.34 9.72 -25.32
C ASN A 124 -1.69 11.09 -25.57
N ILE A 125 -0.74 11.50 -24.72
CA ILE A 125 0.04 12.73 -24.94
C ILE A 125 0.87 12.63 -26.23
N THR A 126 1.49 11.46 -26.49
CA THR A 126 2.32 11.27 -27.69
C THR A 126 1.48 11.30 -28.98
N LYS A 127 0.23 10.83 -28.93
CA LYS A 127 -0.70 10.92 -30.07
C LYS A 127 -1.05 12.37 -30.41
N GLU A 128 -1.39 13.19 -29.41
CA GLU A 128 -1.77 14.59 -29.64
C GLU A 128 -0.65 15.42 -30.29
N CYS A 129 0.62 15.21 -29.88
CA CYS A 129 1.78 15.87 -30.49
C CYS A 129 2.06 15.45 -31.95
N SER A 130 1.64 14.25 -32.37
CA SER A 130 1.82 13.80 -33.75
C SER A 130 0.73 14.31 -34.71
N SER A 131 -0.47 14.59 -34.20
CA SER A 131 -1.60 15.09 -34.98
C SER A 131 -1.59 16.60 -35.25
N THR A 132 -0.76 17.37 -34.54
CA THR A 132 -0.59 18.82 -34.77
C THR A 132 0.57 19.14 -35.71
N ALA A 133 1.29 18.12 -36.19
CA ALA A 133 2.42 18.25 -37.12
C ALA A 133 2.05 17.88 -38.58
N SER A 134 0.76 17.83 -38.93
CA SER A 134 0.26 17.57 -40.29
C SER A 134 -0.48 18.76 -40.88
#